data_AF-A0A950JNE9-F1
#
_entry.id   AF-A0A950JNE9-F1
#
_cell.length_a   1.000
_cell.length_b   1.000
_cell.length_c   1.000
_cell.angle_alpha   90.00
_cell.angle_beta   90.00
_cell.angle_gamma   90.00
#
_symmetry.space_group_name_H-M   'P 1'
#
loop_
_entity.id
_entity.type
_entity.pdbx_description
1 polymer ?
#
loop_
_entity_poly.entity_id
_entity_poly.type
_entity_poly.pdbx_seq_one_letter_code
_entity_poly.pdbx_strand_id
1 'polypeptide(L)'
;MNGVRRAIWIGALLFAATEAPAAHGAGRVLTTSDVVSIRIVDHPDLDTTTRVEPDGTINFPYVGRIKAAGRTEDELGRAVERRLIELKIIAGP
;
A
#
# COMPACT_ATOMS: atom_id res chain seq x y z
N MET A 1 -29.83 38.22 -51.87
CA MET A 1 -29.41 36.92 -52.44
C MET A 1 -28.08 36.55 -51.78
N ASN A 2 -28.05 36.29 -50.47
CA ASN A 2 -28.31 34.98 -49.83
C ASN A 2 -27.26 33.99 -50.37
N GLY A 3 -26.14 33.77 -49.67
CA GLY A 3 -26.00 32.66 -48.70
C GLY A 3 -25.95 31.32 -49.47
N VAL A 4 -24.94 30.47 -49.38
CA VAL A 4 -24.45 29.82 -48.17
C VAL A 4 -23.10 29.16 -48.50
N ARG A 5 -22.05 29.44 -47.72
CA ARG A 5 -20.84 28.61 -47.65
C ARG A 5 -21.17 27.38 -46.81
N ARG A 6 -21.17 26.18 -47.39
CA ARG A 6 -21.40 24.94 -46.63
C ARG A 6 -20.10 24.17 -46.46
N ALA A 7 -19.60 24.28 -45.23
CA ALA A 7 -18.54 23.51 -44.61
C ALA A 7 -18.82 21.99 -44.68
N ILE A 8 -17.78 21.21 -44.95
CA ILE A 8 -17.78 19.77 -44.69
C ILE A 8 -16.83 19.54 -43.52
N TRP A 9 -17.42 19.02 -42.45
CA TRP A 9 -16.81 18.74 -41.16
C TRP A 9 -15.87 17.54 -41.25
N ILE A 10 -14.59 17.73 -40.92
CA ILE A 10 -13.70 16.62 -40.60
C ILE A 10 -14.00 16.26 -39.14
N GLY A 11 -14.72 15.17 -38.95
CA GLY A 11 -15.05 14.64 -37.63
C GLY A 11 -13.77 14.26 -36.88
N ALA A 12 -13.41 15.08 -35.89
CA ALA A 12 -12.40 14.75 -34.91
C ALA A 12 -12.96 13.63 -34.03
N LEU A 13 -12.45 12.41 -34.24
CA LEU A 13 -12.71 11.26 -33.40
C LEU A 13 -12.06 11.54 -32.02
N LEU A 14 -12.86 12.03 -31.07
CA LEU A 14 -12.45 12.18 -29.68
C LEU A 14 -12.30 10.79 -29.06
N PHE A 15 -11.09 10.24 -29.11
CA PHE A 15 -10.71 9.09 -28.32
C PHE A 15 -10.47 9.59 -26.88
N ALA A 16 -11.52 9.61 -26.07
CA ALA A 16 -11.38 9.82 -24.64
C ALA A 16 -10.73 8.57 -24.03
N ALA A 17 -9.40 8.58 -23.90
CA ALA A 17 -8.69 7.59 -23.11
C ALA A 17 -9.13 7.78 -21.65
N THR A 18 -10.00 6.89 -21.16
CA THR A 18 -10.23 6.74 -19.74
C THR A 18 -8.97 6.13 -19.14
N GLU A 19 -8.10 6.96 -18.58
CA GLU A 19 -7.02 6.49 -17.74
C GLU A 19 -7.65 5.95 -16.46
N ALA A 20 -7.86 4.63 -16.41
CA ALA A 20 -8.21 3.96 -15.18
C ALA A 20 -7.08 4.21 -14.17
N PRO A 21 -7.37 4.63 -12.91
CA PRO A 21 -6.34 4.79 -11.92
C PRO A 21 -5.68 3.42 -11.74
N ALA A 22 -4.39 3.35 -12.06
CA ALA A 22 -3.60 2.17 -11.84
C ALA A 22 -3.57 1.91 -10.33
N ALA A 23 -4.34 0.91 -9.89
CA ALA A 23 -4.33 0.39 -8.53
C ALA A 23 -2.98 -0.26 -8.28
N HIS A 24 -1.97 0.57 -8.00
CA HIS A 24 -0.64 0.13 -7.62
C HIS A 24 -0.70 -0.36 -6.17
N GLY A 25 -0.82 -1.67 -5.99
CA GLY A 25 -0.38 -2.41 -4.79
C GLY A 25 -0.62 -1.71 -3.46
N ALA A 26 -1.85 -1.25 -3.22
CA ALA A 26 -2.25 -0.73 -1.93
C ALA A 26 -3.03 -1.84 -1.25
N GLY A 27 -2.32 -2.71 -0.51
CA GLY A 27 -2.95 -3.68 0.39
C GLY A 27 -4.02 -3.01 1.27
N ARG A 28 -4.87 -3.81 1.88
CA ARG A 28 -5.99 -3.27 2.67
C ARG A 28 -5.45 -2.38 3.79
N VAL A 29 -6.08 -1.21 4.00
CA VAL A 29 -5.77 -0.36 5.15
C VAL A 29 -6.20 -1.09 6.42
N LEU A 30 -5.22 -1.28 7.32
CA LEU A 30 -5.40 -1.97 8.59
C LEU A 30 -6.18 -1.09 9.57
N THR A 31 -7.03 -1.75 10.35
CA THR A 31 -7.87 -1.18 11.39
C THR A 31 -7.58 -1.84 12.73
N THR A 32 -8.10 -1.27 13.82
CA THR A 32 -8.02 -1.92 15.13
C THR A 32 -8.79 -3.23 15.11
N SER A 33 -8.32 -4.22 15.88
CA SER A 33 -8.86 -5.58 15.92
C SER A 33 -8.52 -6.48 14.72
N ASP A 34 -7.91 -5.97 13.64
CA ASP A 34 -7.38 -6.83 12.58
C ASP A 34 -6.27 -7.74 13.11
N VAL A 35 -6.15 -8.94 12.53
CA VAL A 35 -5.06 -9.87 12.85
C VAL A 35 -4.12 -9.90 11.64
N VAL A 36 -2.84 -9.63 11.90
CA VAL A 36 -1.80 -9.63 10.88
C VAL A 36 -0.83 -10.77 11.13
N SER A 37 -0.36 -11.39 10.04
CA SER A 37 0.71 -12.38 10.07
C SER A 37 1.90 -11.82 9.32
N ILE A 38 3.04 -11.77 10.00
CA ILE A 38 4.29 -11.20 9.50
C ILE A 38 5.31 -12.33 9.49
N ARG A 39 5.88 -12.59 8.32
CA ARG A 39 6.92 -13.60 8.11
C ARG A 39 8.15 -12.94 7.55
N ILE A 40 9.30 -13.26 8.12
CA ILE A 40 10.60 -12.80 7.61
C ILE A 40 11.31 -14.01 7.01
N VAL A 41 11.68 -13.90 5.74
CA VAL A 41 12.38 -14.98 5.02
C VAL A 41 13.71 -15.26 5.74
N ASP A 42 14.03 -16.54 5.90
CA ASP A 42 15.22 -17.04 6.61
C ASP A 42 15.32 -16.67 8.11
N HIS A 43 14.29 -16.06 8.69
CA HIS A 43 14.21 -15.68 10.11
C HIS A 43 12.90 -16.15 10.76
N PRO A 44 12.66 -17.47 10.88
CA PRO A 44 11.42 -18.01 11.45
C PRO A 44 11.24 -17.66 12.94
N ASP A 45 12.30 -17.25 13.63
CA ASP A 45 12.25 -16.73 15.00
C ASP A 45 11.52 -15.38 15.11
N LEU A 46 11.34 -14.68 13.98
CA LEU A 46 10.60 -13.42 13.88
C LEU A 46 9.15 -13.60 13.38
N ASP A 47 8.75 -14.82 13.00
CA ASP A 47 7.39 -15.10 12.54
C ASP A 47 6.38 -14.74 13.63
N THR A 48 5.50 -13.79 13.33
CA THR A 48 4.60 -13.19 14.31
C THR A 48 3.20 -13.11 13.76
N THR A 49 2.25 -13.72 14.47
CA THR A 49 0.81 -13.47 14.27
C THR A 49 0.29 -12.67 15.44
N THR A 50 -0.22 -11.47 15.20
CA THR A 50 -0.63 -10.55 16.26
C THR A 50 -1.82 -9.70 15.85
N ARG A 51 -2.55 -9.21 16.83
CA ARG A 51 -3.71 -8.33 16.64
C ARG A 51 -3.26 -6.87 16.66
N VAL A 52 -3.89 -6.04 15.83
CA VAL A 52 -3.80 -4.59 15.95
C VAL A 52 -4.55 -4.15 17.21
N GLU A 53 -3.79 -3.71 18.20
CA GLU A 53 -4.25 -3.28 19.51
C GLU A 53 -5.20 -2.06 19.41
N PRO A 54 -5.99 -1.75 20.46
CA PRO A 54 -6.91 -0.60 20.46
C PRO A 54 -6.25 0.75 20.21
N ASP A 55 -4.95 0.89 20.51
CA ASP A 55 -4.17 2.09 20.21
C ASP A 55 -3.65 2.13 18.76
N GLY A 56 -4.00 1.13 17.95
CA GLY A 56 -3.64 1.01 16.55
C GLY A 56 -2.19 0.58 16.30
N THR A 57 -1.55 -0.05 17.26
CA THR A 57 -0.20 -0.64 17.13
C THR A 57 -0.24 -2.17 17.13
N ILE A 58 0.87 -2.79 16.75
CA ILE A 58 1.15 -4.21 16.98
C ILE A 58 2.42 -4.33 17.83
N ASN A 59 2.54 -5.44 18.55
CA ASN A 59 3.80 -5.81 19.21
C ASN A 59 4.57 -6.79 18.34
N PHE A 60 5.82 -6.45 18.02
CA PHE A 60 6.71 -7.27 17.19
C PHE A 60 7.98 -7.66 17.98
N PRO A 61 8.46 -8.92 17.90
CA PRO A 61 9.63 -9.38 18.64
C PRO A 61 10.85 -8.49 18.45
N TYR A 62 11.57 -8.21 19.54
CA TYR A 62 12.79 -7.38 19.61
C TYR A 62 12.66 -5.91 19.17
N VAL A 63 11.62 -5.56 18.40
CA VAL A 63 11.33 -4.20 17.94
C VAL A 63 10.38 -3.46 18.90
N GLY A 64 9.42 -4.17 19.49
CA GLY A 64 8.38 -3.61 20.33
C GLY A 64 7.20 -3.08 19.52
N ARG A 65 6.68 -1.90 19.89
CA ARG A 65 5.44 -1.35 19.31
C ARG A 65 5.66 -0.73 17.94
N ILE A 66 4.84 -1.12 16.97
CA ILE A 66 4.85 -0.58 15.61
C ILE A 66 3.43 -0.12 15.25
N LYS A 67 3.28 1.11 14.73
CA LYS A 67 1.97 1.60 14.26
C LYS A 67 1.48 0.74 13.08
N ALA A 68 0.26 0.23 13.17
CA ALA A 68 -0.35 -0.59 12.11
C ALA A 68 -1.63 0.03 11.57
N ALA A 69 -2.55 0.45 12.45
CA ALA A 69 -3.81 1.03 11.98
C ALA A 69 -3.57 2.30 11.16
N GLY A 70 -4.29 2.43 10.05
CA GLY A 70 -4.12 3.51 9.07
C GLY A 70 -2.98 3.29 8.08
N ARG A 71 -2.27 2.14 8.16
CA ARG A 71 -1.31 1.70 7.13
C ARG A 71 -1.89 0.58 6.30
N THR A 72 -1.48 0.47 5.05
CA THR A 72 -1.67 -0.75 4.27
C THR A 72 -0.77 -1.89 4.77
N GLU A 73 -1.06 -3.11 4.34
CA GLU A 73 -0.21 -4.28 4.60
C GLU A 73 1.23 -4.04 4.11
N ASP A 74 1.41 -3.49 2.89
CA ASP A 74 2.72 -3.14 2.34
C ASP A 74 3.45 -2.05 3.14
N GLU A 75 2.71 -1.04 3.62
CA GLU A 75 3.28 0.03 4.45
C GLU A 75 3.72 -0.49 5.82
N LEU A 76 2.94 -1.41 6.41
CA LEU A 76 3.32 -2.08 7.64
C LEU A 76 4.57 -2.95 7.42
N GLY A 77 4.62 -3.74 6.35
CA GLY A 77 5.78 -4.58 6.00
C GLY A 77 7.06 -3.74 5.89
N ARG A 78 7.01 -2.64 5.12
CA ARG A 78 8.14 -1.70 5.02
C ARG A 78 8.51 -1.05 6.35
N ALA A 79 7.53 -0.79 7.23
CA ALA A 79 7.81 -0.25 8.55
C ALA A 79 8.53 -1.28 9.45
N VAL A 80 8.14 -2.55 9.40
CA VAL A 80 8.80 -3.65 10.13
C VAL A 80 10.23 -3.84 9.62
N GLU A 81 10.42 -3.92 8.30
CA GLU A 81 11.73 -4.07 7.66
C GLU A 81 12.70 -2.97 8.11
N ARG A 82 12.29 -1.69 8.02
CA ARG A 82 13.13 -0.57 8.45
C ARG A 82 13.55 -0.69 9.91
N ARG A 83 12.64 -1.08 10.80
CA ARG A 83 12.95 -1.26 12.22
C ARG A 83 13.94 -2.39 12.47
N LEU A 84 13.82 -3.50 11.75
CA LEU A 84 14.73 -4.63 11.87
C LEU A 84 16.15 -4.27 11.40
N ILE A 85 16.27 -3.49 10.32
CA ILE A 85 17.56 -2.97 9.83
C ILE A 85 18.16 -1.97 10.82
N GLU A 86 17.36 -1.01 11.33
CA GLU A 86 17.80 -0.03 12.34
C GLU A 86 18.39 -0.70 13.59
N LEU A 87 17.79 -1.80 14.02
CA LEU A 87 18.21 -2.59 15.18
C LEU A 87 19.30 -3.62 14.84
N LYS A 88 19.73 -3.72 13.58
CA LYS A 88 20.71 -4.70 13.08
C LYS A 88 20.33 -6.15 13.37
N ILE A 89 19.02 -6.45 13.36
CA ILE A 89 18.49 -7.81 13.52
C ILE A 89 18.58 -8.56 12.20
N ILE A 90 18.33 -7.87 11.08
CA ILE A 90 18.51 -8.38 9.72
C ILE A 90 19.48 -7.47 8.95
N ALA A 91 20.13 -8.02 7.93
CA ALA A 91 20.88 -7.21 6.98
C ALA A 91 19.92 -6.47 6.03
N GLY A 92 20.19 -5.20 5.75
CA GLY A 92 19.55 -4.51 4.63
C GLY A 92 20.06 -5.05 3.29
N PRO A 93 19.34 -4.81 2.19
CA PRO A 93 19.89 -5.00 0.85
C PRO A 93 21.16 -4.17 0.63
#